data_AF-A0A2S2P118-F1
#
_entry.id   AF-A0A2S2P118-F1
#
_cell.length_a   1.000
_cell.length_b   1.000
_cell.length_c   1.000
_cell.angle_alpha   90.00
_cell.angle_beta   90.00
_cell.angle_gamma   90.00
#
_symmetry.space_group_name_H-M   'P 1'
#
loop_
_entity.id
_entity.type
_entity.pdbx_description
1 polymer ?
#
loop_
_entity_poly.entity_id
_entity_poly.type
_entity_poly.pdbx_seq_one_letter_code
_entity_poly.pdbx_strand_id
1 'polypeptide(L)'
;MACLNVLKQEIKVIESTFPKNHDRFQVHTATVDEVICKFVGPTGRQFEIIGNITETYPGTPPVWFADTDDCKVTNAIEKLGQTSGLNNHVSTSWYFSNI
;
A
#
# COMPACT_ATOMS: atom_id res chain seq x y z
N MET A 1 6.05 -21.94 -4.40
CA MET A 1 4.93 -21.65 -3.47
C MET A 1 5.47 -20.77 -2.34
N ALA A 2 5.66 -19.48 -2.59
CA ALA A 2 6.36 -18.58 -1.66
C ALA A 2 5.49 -17.36 -1.41
N CYS A 3 4.34 -17.51 -0.74
CA CYS A 3 3.39 -16.39 -0.73
C CYS A 3 2.91 -16.02 0.67
N LEU A 4 2.42 -16.97 1.48
CA LEU A 4 1.72 -16.60 2.72
C LEU A 4 2.65 -16.17 3.86
N ASN A 5 3.80 -16.84 4.01
CA ASN A 5 4.76 -16.50 5.07
C ASN A 5 5.49 -15.17 4.78
N VAL A 6 5.77 -14.90 3.50
CA VAL A 6 6.38 -13.64 3.05
C VAL A 6 5.37 -12.51 3.22
N LEU A 7 4.14 -12.65 2.72
CA LEU A 7 3.07 -11.67 2.92
C LEU A 7 2.85 -11.32 4.39
N LYS A 8 2.80 -12.33 5.27
CA LYS A 8 2.69 -12.08 6.73
C LYS A 8 3.85 -11.27 7.30
N GLN A 9 5.07 -11.48 6.82
CA GLN A 9 6.22 -10.68 7.23
C GLN A 9 6.12 -9.26 6.68
N GLU A 10 5.72 -9.10 5.42
CA GLU A 10 5.54 -7.79 4.80
C GLU A 10 4.46 -6.97 5.47
N ILE A 11 3.30 -7.57 5.78
CA ILE A 11 2.22 -6.94 6.54
C ILE A 11 2.75 -6.40 7.87
N LYS A 12 3.50 -7.21 8.62
CA LYS A 12 4.12 -6.76 9.88
C LYS A 12 5.08 -5.61 9.68
N VAL A 13 5.87 -5.62 8.61
CA VAL A 13 6.78 -4.52 8.27
C VAL A 13 6.00 -3.26 7.94
N ILE A 14 4.96 -3.35 7.12
CA ILE A 14 4.11 -2.21 6.75
C ILE A 14 3.44 -1.61 7.99
N GLU A 15 2.82 -2.45 8.82
CA GLU A 15 2.18 -2.00 10.08
C GLU A 15 3.18 -1.35 11.04
N SER A 16 4.42 -1.88 11.09
CA SER A 16 5.48 -1.34 11.95
C SER A 16 6.10 -0.06 11.40
N THR A 17 6.20 0.07 10.07
CA THR A 17 6.88 1.22 9.44
C THR A 17 5.92 2.39 9.26
N PHE A 18 4.63 2.12 9.04
CA PHE A 18 3.59 3.13 8.87
C PHE A 18 2.54 3.04 9.97
N PRO A 19 2.86 3.49 11.19
CA PRO A 19 1.92 3.47 12.29
C PRO A 19 0.67 4.32 11.96
N LYS A 20 -0.45 3.99 12.58
CA LYS A 20 -1.74 4.71 12.48
C LYS A 20 -1.66 6.21 12.82
N ASN A 21 -0.53 6.67 13.34
CA ASN A 21 -0.29 8.03 13.78
C ASN A 21 0.71 8.80 12.90
N HIS A 22 1.06 8.29 11.73
CA HIS A 22 1.95 9.00 10.82
C HIS A 22 1.27 10.26 10.26
N ASP A 23 2.01 11.36 10.13
CA ASP A 23 1.51 12.65 9.64
C ASP A 23 1.05 12.67 8.17
N ARG A 24 1.35 11.61 7.41
CA ARG A 24 1.11 11.57 5.95
C ARG A 24 0.54 10.23 5.48
N PHE A 25 0.95 9.11 6.05
CA PHE A 25 0.47 7.79 5.61
C PHE A 25 0.26 6.84 6.79
N GLN A 26 -1.01 6.54 7.06
CA GLN A 26 -1.45 5.76 8.22
C GLN A 26 -2.00 4.42 7.76
N VAL A 27 -1.32 3.32 8.04
CA VAL A 27 -1.88 2.00 7.73
C VAL A 27 -2.91 1.64 8.78
N HIS A 28 -4.16 1.49 8.36
CA HIS A 28 -5.28 1.22 9.27
C HIS A 28 -5.44 -0.29 9.49
N THR A 29 -5.40 -1.05 8.40
CA THR A 29 -5.57 -2.51 8.38
C THR A 29 -4.64 -3.06 7.30
N ALA A 30 -3.89 -4.12 7.59
CA ALA A 30 -3.14 -4.85 6.58
C ALA A 30 -3.31 -6.35 6.81
N THR A 31 -3.83 -7.05 5.80
CA THR A 31 -4.06 -8.49 5.78
C THR A 31 -3.41 -9.09 4.53
N VAL A 32 -3.54 -10.41 4.37
CA VAL A 32 -2.93 -11.16 3.26
C VAL A 32 -3.71 -11.00 1.95
N ASP A 33 -4.91 -10.45 2.04
CA ASP A 33 -5.89 -10.27 0.98
C ASP A 33 -6.21 -8.80 0.74
N GLU A 34 -6.14 -7.94 1.76
CA GLU A 34 -6.42 -6.51 1.64
C GLU A 34 -5.52 -5.65 2.52
N VAL A 35 -5.22 -4.44 2.07
CA VAL A 35 -4.47 -3.43 2.84
C VAL A 35 -5.20 -2.10 2.74
N ILE A 36 -5.66 -1.60 3.88
CA ILE A 36 -6.35 -0.33 4.03
C ILE A 36 -5.41 0.67 4.68
N CYS A 37 -5.11 1.74 3.96
CA CYS A 37 -4.25 2.81 4.42
C CYS A 37 -4.92 4.17 4.19
N LYS A 38 -4.64 5.13 5.06
CA LYS A 38 -5.16 6.49 5.01
C LYS A 38 -4.02 7.45 4.75
N PHE A 39 -4.10 8.17 3.65
CA PHE A 39 -3.18 9.24 3.32
C PHE A 39 -3.73 10.56 3.84
N VAL A 40 -2.92 11.30 4.60
CA VAL A 40 -3.28 12.63 5.11
C VAL A 40 -2.56 13.66 4.24
N GLY A 41 -3.34 14.36 3.42
CA GLY A 41 -2.84 15.42 2.56
C GLY A 41 -2.39 16.65 3.37
N PRO A 42 -1.57 17.53 2.76
CA PRO A 42 -1.04 18.74 3.41
C PRO A 42 -2.12 19.75 3.84
N THR A 43 -3.35 19.59 3.34
CA THR A 43 -4.52 20.40 3.70
C THR A 43 -5.32 19.81 4.87
N GLY A 44 -4.86 18.70 5.46
CA GLY A 44 -5.58 17.95 6.50
C GLY A 44 -6.69 17.04 5.97
N ARG A 45 -6.87 16.95 4.64
CA ARG A 45 -7.79 16.00 4.02
C ARG A 45 -7.24 14.58 4.14
N GLN A 46 -8.07 13.66 4.58
CA GLN A 46 -7.74 12.26 4.70
C GLN A 46 -8.31 11.52 3.48
N PHE A 47 -7.51 10.66 2.89
CA PHE A 47 -7.84 9.89 1.70
C PHE A 47 -7.62 8.41 2.02
N GLU A 48 -8.68 7.62 1.89
CA GLU A 48 -8.59 6.19 2.16
C GLU A 48 -8.21 5.45 0.88
N ILE A 49 -7.16 4.64 0.98
CA ILE A 49 -6.58 3.84 -0.10
C ILE A 49 -6.70 2.36 0.31
N ILE A 50 -7.27 1.57 -0.58
CA ILE A 50 -7.53 0.14 -0.40
C ILE A 50 -6.73 -0.63 -1.46
N GLY A 51 -5.79 -1.46 -1.03
CA GLY A 51 -5.01 -2.36 -1.87
C GLY A 51 -5.50 -3.79 -1.72
N ASN A 52 -6.06 -4.37 -2.78
CA ASN A 52 -6.44 -5.78 -2.81
C ASN A 52 -5.26 -6.64 -3.30
N ILE A 53 -4.80 -7.56 -2.46
CA ILE A 53 -3.75 -8.52 -2.76
C ILE A 53 -4.41 -9.75 -3.41
N THR A 54 -3.97 -10.07 -4.62
CA THR A 54 -4.49 -11.25 -5.32
C THR A 54 -3.73 -12.51 -4.94
N GLU A 55 -4.35 -13.68 -5.09
CA GLU A 55 -3.69 -14.97 -4.86
C GLU A 55 -2.49 -15.24 -5.77
N THR A 56 -2.37 -14.48 -6.87
CA THR A 56 -1.22 -14.52 -7.79
C THR A 56 -0.02 -13.69 -7.32
N TYR A 57 -0.12 -13.02 -6.19
CA TYR A 57 1.00 -12.34 -5.54
C TYR A 57 2.11 -13.34 -5.16
N PRO A 58 3.41 -13.00 -5.30
CA PRO A 58 3.99 -11.74 -5.79
C PRO A 58 4.12 -11.66 -7.32
N GLY A 59 3.59 -12.63 -8.08
CA GLY A 59 3.65 -12.62 -9.55
C GLY A 59 2.83 -11.49 -10.19
N THR A 60 1.73 -11.10 -9.57
CA THR A 60 0.91 -9.94 -9.96
C THR A 60 0.91 -8.91 -8.83
N PRO A 61 1.08 -7.60 -9.12
CA PRO A 61 1.04 -6.57 -8.10
C PRO A 61 -0.36 -6.47 -7.44
N PRO A 62 -0.45 -5.91 -6.22
CA PRO A 62 -1.72 -5.60 -5.59
C PRO A 62 -2.49 -4.55 -6.40
N VAL A 63 -3.82 -4.65 -6.39
CA VAL A 63 -4.68 -3.67 -7.05
C VAL A 63 -5.07 -2.59 -6.06
N TRP A 64 -4.54 -1.38 -6.26
CA TRP A 64 -4.78 -0.23 -5.39
C TRP A 64 -5.95 0.62 -5.88
N PHE A 65 -6.77 1.07 -4.94
CA PHE A 65 -7.95 1.90 -5.16
C PHE A 65 -7.98 3.00 -4.11
N ALA A 66 -8.56 4.16 -4.42
CA ALA A 66 -8.91 5.14 -3.39
C ALA A 66 -10.20 5.85 -3.75
N ASP A 67 -10.97 6.16 -2.72
CA ASP A 67 -12.19 6.92 -2.85
C ASP A 67 -11.87 8.43 -2.79
N THR A 68 -11.12 8.90 -3.79
CA THR A 68 -10.77 10.31 -3.91
C THR A 68 -10.56 10.80 -5.34
N ASP A 69 -11.03 12.01 -5.60
CA ASP A 69 -10.78 12.75 -6.84
C ASP A 69 -9.45 13.53 -6.83
N ASP A 70 -8.61 13.40 -5.79
CA ASP A 70 -7.33 14.11 -5.74
C ASP A 70 -6.34 13.49 -6.74
N CYS A 71 -6.00 14.25 -7.78
CA CYS A 71 -5.10 13.81 -8.84
C CYS A 71 -3.73 13.34 -8.31
N LYS A 72 -3.27 13.81 -7.13
CA LYS A 72 -2.02 13.35 -6.53
C LYS A 72 -2.15 11.92 -6.00
N VAL A 73 -3.27 11.61 -5.36
CA VAL A 73 -3.52 10.28 -4.81
C VAL A 73 -3.76 9.29 -5.94
N THR A 74 -4.54 9.67 -6.96
CA THR A 74 -4.73 8.84 -8.16
C THR A 74 -3.40 8.53 -8.85
N ASN A 75 -2.53 9.52 -9.04
CA ASN A 75 -1.21 9.33 -9.64
C ASN A 75 -0.28 8.47 -8.76
N ALA A 76 -0.36 8.62 -7.43
CA ALA A 76 0.37 7.74 -6.52
C ALA A 76 -0.11 6.29 -6.67
N ILE A 77 -1.42 6.05 -6.65
CA ILE A 77 -2.04 4.72 -6.82
C ILE A 77 -1.68 4.08 -8.16
N GLU A 78 -1.71 4.84 -9.25
CA GLU A 78 -1.26 4.35 -10.55
C GLU A 78 0.21 3.91 -10.50
N LYS A 79 1.09 4.69 -9.85
CA LYS A 79 2.50 4.29 -9.65
C LYS A 79 2.63 3.05 -8.76
N LEU A 80 1.82 2.94 -7.71
CA LEU A 80 1.81 1.79 -6.79
C LEU A 80 1.27 0.51 -7.46
N GLY A 81 0.38 0.63 -8.45
CA GLY A 81 -0.14 -0.48 -9.25
C GLY A 81 0.74 -0.84 -10.45
N GLN A 82 1.60 0.08 -10.90
CA GLN A 82 2.58 -0.15 -11.98
C GLN A 82 3.90 -0.77 -11.49
N THR A 83 4.07 -0.98 -10.18
CA THR A 83 5.22 -1.74 -9.65
C THR A 83 5.24 -3.15 -10.24
N SER A 84 6.42 -3.63 -10.64
CA SER A 84 6.60 -4.95 -11.25
C SER A 84 7.86 -5.63 -10.71
N GLY A 85 7.83 -6.96 -10.57
CA GLY A 85 8.99 -7.78 -10.18
C GLY A 85 9.33 -7.70 -8.68
N LEU A 86 10.60 -7.47 -8.34
CA LEU A 86 11.06 -7.31 -6.94
C LEU A 86 10.37 -6.14 -6.20
N ASN A 87 9.80 -5.20 -6.93
CA ASN A 87 9.08 -4.04 -6.38
C ASN A 87 7.62 -4.35 -6.05
N ASN A 88 7.12 -5.56 -6.33
CA ASN A 88 5.77 -5.97 -5.89
C ASN A 88 5.71 -6.16 -4.38
N HIS A 89 6.87 -6.30 -3.73
CA HIS A 89 7.01 -6.35 -2.29
C HIS A 89 6.56 -5.04 -1.68
N VAL A 90 5.46 -5.11 -0.94
CA VAL A 90 4.84 -3.95 -0.29
C VAL A 90 5.75 -3.39 0.82
N SER A 91 6.75 -4.17 1.24
CA SER A 91 7.83 -3.76 2.15
C SER A 91 8.98 -3.00 1.46
N THR A 92 8.98 -2.89 0.12
CA THR A 92 10.09 -2.29 -0.61
C THR A 92 10.16 -0.78 -0.38
N SER A 93 11.37 -0.27 -0.14
CA SER A 93 11.67 1.16 -0.01
C SER A 93 11.16 2.03 -1.17
N TRP A 94 10.79 1.43 -2.32
CA TRP A 94 10.21 2.13 -3.46
C TRP A 94 8.81 2.71 -3.17
N TYR A 95 7.99 2.01 -2.38
CA TYR A 95 6.69 2.51 -1.91
C TYR A 95 6.85 3.78 -1.07
N PHE A 96 7.84 3.79 -0.16
CA PHE A 96 8.17 4.96 0.67
C PHE A 96 8.67 6.18 -0.12
N SER A 97 9.27 5.95 -1.29
CA SER A 97 9.86 7.02 -2.09
C SER A 97 8.89 7.63 -3.11
N ASN A 98 7.72 7.02 -3.33
CA ASN A 98 6.71 7.47 -4.30
C ASN A 98 5.37 7.92 -3.67
N ILE A 99 5.22 7.81 -2.35
CA ILE A 99 4.11 8.37 -1.54
C ILE A 99 4.61 9.65 -0.86
#